data_AF-A0A533T7D3-F1
#
_entry.id   AF-A0A533T7D3-F1
#
_cell.length_a   1.000
_cell.length_b   1.000
_cell.length_c   1.000
_cell.angle_alpha   90.00
_cell.angle_beta   90.00
_cell.angle_gamma   90.00
#
_symmetry.space_group_name_H-M   'P 1'
#
loop_
_entity.id
_entity.type
_entity.pdbx_description
1 polymer ?
#
loop_
_entity_poly.entity_id
_entity_poly.type
_entity_poly.pdbx_seq_one_letter_code
_entity_poly.pdbx_strand_id
1 'polypeptide(L)'
;MSELEELLAWTNLPVPEVLLQLPSHQQLQVVTWANTLVNHKTEGFEDLYSAISMIVKFIPHFMVIPLMVEYIRPQIAAGVCRKMGVEQATGYANDLPLHYFSEVSKHIDAVMMAEILEKMKKNNVDRFVDYELEHYQSRMLEIAQHLNRHLLEIVAKHVTLPDYGADLAMNPYKEVIEKIRALQ
;
A
#
# COMPACT_ATOMS: atom_id res chain seq x y z
N MET A 1 -3.65 17.11 13.74
CA MET A 1 -2.29 16.79 13.28
C MET A 1 -1.71 18.06 12.70
N SER A 2 -0.44 18.35 13.00
CA SER A 2 0.29 19.46 12.38
C SER A 2 0.57 19.13 10.90
N GLU A 3 0.61 20.11 10.00
CA GLU A 3 0.99 19.90 8.59
C GLU A 3 2.38 19.25 8.45
N LEU A 4 3.25 19.45 9.44
CA LEU A 4 4.55 18.78 9.54
C LEU A 4 4.41 17.27 9.76
N GLU A 5 3.45 16.84 10.58
CA GLU A 5 3.17 15.42 10.84
C GLU A 5 2.58 14.75 9.60
N GLU A 6 1.71 15.44 8.85
CA GLU A 6 1.14 14.93 7.60
C GLU A 6 2.19 14.77 6.49
N LEU A 7 3.12 15.73 6.35
CA LEU A 7 4.17 15.64 5.33
C LEU A 7 5.19 14.53 5.62
N LEU A 8 5.45 14.26 6.90
CA LEU A 8 6.44 13.28 7.33
C LEU A 8 5.86 11.86 7.35
N ALA A 9 4.54 11.73 7.48
CA ALA A 9 3.83 10.47 7.25
C ALA A 9 4.11 9.88 5.85
N TRP A 10 4.48 10.71 4.86
CA TRP A 10 4.84 10.22 3.52
C TRP A 10 6.16 9.46 3.47
N THR A 11 7.01 9.63 4.48
CA THR A 11 8.36 9.02 4.51
C THR A 11 8.45 7.78 5.39
N ASN A 12 7.47 7.54 6.27
CA ASN A 12 7.58 6.60 7.40
C ASN A 12 8.85 6.81 8.24
N LEU A 13 9.46 8.00 8.19
CA LEU A 13 10.64 8.35 8.98
C LEU A 13 10.22 9.18 10.19
N PRO A 14 10.85 8.98 11.37
CA PRO A 14 10.57 9.79 12.54
C PRO A 14 10.99 11.24 12.31
N VAL A 15 10.18 12.18 12.80
CA VAL A 15 10.49 13.62 12.74
C VAL A 15 11.74 13.88 13.57
N PRO A 16 12.81 14.47 13.00
CA PRO A 16 13.95 14.91 13.78
C PRO A 16 13.49 15.89 14.87
N GLU A 17 13.84 15.64 16.14
CA GLU A 17 13.39 16.45 17.28
C GLU A 17 13.67 17.95 17.11
N VAL A 18 14.76 18.28 16.42
CA VAL A 18 15.13 19.67 16.09
C VAL A 18 14.04 20.42 15.32
N LEU A 19 13.26 19.72 14.47
CA LEU A 19 12.17 20.34 13.71
C LEU A 19 10.95 20.64 14.57
N LEU A 20 10.72 19.85 15.62
CA LEU A 20 9.62 20.06 16.57
C LEU A 20 9.86 21.28 17.48
N GLN A 21 11.13 21.63 17.70
CA GLN A 21 11.53 22.79 18.49
C GLN A 21 11.35 24.12 17.75
N LEU A 22 11.11 24.09 16.43
CA LEU A 22 10.91 25.29 15.63
C LEU A 22 9.52 25.92 15.91
N PRO A 23 9.39 27.26 15.92
CA PRO A 23 8.09 27.92 15.90
C PRO A 23 7.23 27.49 14.71
N SER A 24 5.90 27.47 14.86
CA SER A 24 4.97 26.96 13.83
C SER A 24 5.15 27.61 12.45
N HIS A 25 5.47 28.91 12.38
CA HIS A 25 5.73 29.58 11.11
C HIS A 25 7.00 29.09 10.40
N GLN A 26 8.03 28.66 11.15
CA GLN A 26 9.26 28.09 10.60
C GLN A 26 9.06 26.63 10.20
N GLN A 27 8.28 25.87 10.97
CA GLN A 27 7.86 24.52 10.58
C GLN A 27 7.15 24.56 9.22
N LEU A 28 6.22 25.50 9.02
CA LEU A 28 5.53 25.68 7.74
C LEU A 28 6.50 26.00 6.58
N GLN A 29 7.51 26.82 6.83
CA GLN A 29 8.54 27.12 5.82
C GLN A 29 9.36 25.88 5.45
N VAL A 30 9.73 25.05 6.43
CA VAL A 30 10.44 23.79 6.19
C VAL A 30 9.57 22.82 5.39
N VAL A 31 8.30 22.69 5.74
CA VAL A 31 7.29 21.87 5.04
C VAL A 31 7.16 22.33 3.58
N THR A 32 7.03 23.63 3.36
CA THR A 32 6.93 24.22 2.02
C THR A 32 8.19 23.98 1.19
N TRP A 33 9.37 24.14 1.79
CA TRP A 33 10.65 23.86 1.13
C TRP A 33 10.80 22.37 0.80
N ALA A 34 10.44 21.48 1.72
CA ALA A 34 10.51 20.03 1.51
C ALA A 34 9.58 19.60 0.36
N ASN A 35 8.34 20.09 0.34
CA ASN A 35 7.40 19.86 -0.77
C ASN A 35 7.98 20.35 -2.09
N THR A 36 8.54 21.56 -2.11
CA THR A 36 9.16 22.12 -3.31
C THR A 36 10.32 21.26 -3.80
N LEU A 37 11.18 20.80 -2.89
CA LEU A 37 12.32 19.94 -3.20
C LEU A 37 11.86 18.60 -3.77
N VAL A 38 10.90 17.94 -3.13
CA VAL A 38 10.36 16.66 -3.58
C VAL A 38 9.73 16.84 -4.97
N ASN A 39 8.84 17.81 -5.14
CA ASN A 39 8.18 18.08 -6.41
C ASN A 39 9.19 18.34 -7.54
N HIS A 40 10.25 19.12 -7.28
CA HIS A 40 11.31 19.35 -8.26
C HIS A 40 12.09 18.07 -8.57
N LYS A 41 12.31 17.17 -7.60
CA LYS A 41 13.05 15.92 -7.82
C LYS A 41 12.20 14.83 -8.48
N THR A 42 10.89 14.90 -8.36
CA THR A 42 9.93 13.94 -8.91
C THR A 42 9.15 14.49 -10.11
N GLU A 43 9.55 15.66 -10.63
CA GLU A 43 8.93 16.25 -11.82
C GLU A 43 8.98 15.26 -12.99
N GLY A 44 7.84 15.09 -13.67
CA GLY A 44 7.70 14.17 -14.80
C GLY A 44 7.51 12.69 -14.44
N PHE A 45 7.54 12.30 -13.16
CA PHE A 45 7.30 10.89 -12.77
C PHE A 45 5.87 10.46 -13.08
N GLU A 46 4.89 11.33 -12.85
CA GLU A 46 3.49 11.03 -13.16
C GLU A 46 3.25 10.82 -14.66
N ASP A 47 3.91 11.63 -15.50
CA ASP A 47 3.88 11.48 -16.96
C ASP A 47 4.59 10.20 -17.40
N LEU A 48 5.73 9.87 -16.78
CA LEU A 48 6.44 8.62 -17.01
C LEU A 48 5.58 7.40 -16.66
N TYR A 49 4.92 7.40 -15.49
CA TYR A 49 4.01 6.31 -15.11
C TYR A 49 2.84 6.19 -16.09
N SER A 50 2.30 7.32 -16.54
CA SER A 50 1.26 7.35 -17.56
C SER A 50 1.76 6.73 -18.88
N ALA A 51 2.94 7.12 -19.35
CA ALA A 51 3.56 6.58 -20.56
C ALA A 51 3.79 5.06 -20.46
N ILE A 52 4.38 4.60 -19.36
CA ILE A 52 4.60 3.16 -19.13
C ILE A 52 3.25 2.43 -19.12
N SER A 53 2.25 2.95 -18.41
CA SER A 53 0.92 2.32 -18.33
C SER A 53 0.24 2.17 -19.69
N MET A 54 0.52 3.07 -20.64
CA MET A 54 0.06 2.96 -22.03
C MET A 54 0.87 1.94 -22.83
N ILE A 55 2.20 1.94 -22.71
CA ILE A 55 3.10 1.07 -23.47
C ILE A 55 2.86 -0.40 -23.13
N VAL A 56 2.77 -0.74 -21.85
CA VAL A 56 2.65 -2.14 -21.40
C VAL A 56 1.35 -2.81 -21.87
N LYS A 57 0.33 -2.05 -22.26
CA LYS A 57 -0.90 -2.60 -22.87
C LYS A 57 -0.65 -3.35 -24.17
N PHE A 58 0.45 -3.02 -24.85
CA PHE A 58 0.83 -3.63 -26.13
C PHE A 58 1.86 -4.74 -25.98
N ILE A 59 2.36 -5.00 -24.77
CA ILE A 59 3.37 -6.01 -24.50
C ILE A 59 2.70 -7.19 -23.79
N PRO A 60 2.89 -8.44 -24.24
CA PRO A 60 2.34 -9.61 -23.56
C PRO A 60 2.82 -9.73 -22.10
N HIS A 61 1.92 -10.07 -21.18
CA HIS A 61 2.21 -10.12 -19.74
C HIS A 61 3.43 -10.98 -19.40
N PHE A 62 3.59 -12.15 -20.04
CA PHE A 62 4.71 -13.05 -19.77
C PHE A 62 6.10 -12.43 -20.05
N MET A 63 6.15 -11.37 -20.87
CA MET A 63 7.37 -10.60 -21.11
C MET A 63 7.54 -9.45 -20.12
N VAL A 64 6.43 -8.80 -19.75
CA VAL A 64 6.45 -7.66 -18.83
C VAL A 64 6.81 -8.10 -17.41
N ILE A 65 6.26 -9.22 -16.94
CA ILE A 65 6.43 -9.68 -15.55
C ILE A 65 7.91 -9.86 -15.16
N PRO A 66 8.76 -10.61 -15.92
CA PRO A 66 10.17 -10.73 -15.60
C PRO A 66 10.89 -9.38 -15.60
N LEU A 67 10.61 -8.52 -16.58
CA LEU A 67 11.22 -7.19 -16.69
C LEU A 67 10.85 -6.29 -15.49
N MET A 68 9.59 -6.35 -15.05
CA MET A 68 9.15 -5.64 -13.86
C MET A 68 9.92 -6.10 -12.62
N VAL A 69 9.96 -7.41 -12.39
CA VAL A 69 10.59 -7.99 -11.20
C VAL A 69 12.10 -7.71 -11.16
N GLU A 70 12.77 -7.74 -12.31
CA GLU A 70 14.23 -7.61 -12.40
C GLU A 70 14.70 -6.15 -12.41
N TYR A 71 13.96 -5.25 -13.09
CA TYR A 71 14.46 -3.90 -13.39
C TYR A 71 13.63 -2.77 -12.80
N ILE A 72 12.41 -3.02 -12.35
CA ILE A 72 11.51 -1.97 -11.89
C ILE A 72 11.42 -2.01 -10.37
N ARG A 73 11.65 -0.87 -9.73
CA ARG A 73 11.48 -0.75 -8.27
C ARG A 73 9.99 -0.85 -7.91
N PRO A 74 9.64 -1.50 -6.78
CA PRO A 74 8.24 -1.66 -6.38
C PRO A 74 7.42 -0.36 -6.33
N GLN A 75 8.01 0.74 -5.86
CA GLN A 75 7.36 2.05 -5.84
C GLN A 75 7.00 2.57 -7.25
N ILE A 76 7.86 2.34 -8.24
CA ILE A 76 7.61 2.72 -9.64
C ILE A 76 6.49 1.85 -10.20
N ALA A 77 6.53 0.54 -9.96
CA ALA A 77 5.47 -0.37 -10.37
C ALA A 77 4.11 0.01 -9.77
N ALA A 78 4.06 0.38 -8.49
CA ALA A 78 2.85 0.89 -7.85
C ALA A 78 2.33 2.18 -8.51
N GLY A 79 3.23 3.11 -8.86
CA GLY A 79 2.89 4.32 -9.62
C GLY A 79 2.25 4.00 -10.97
N VAL A 80 2.80 3.02 -11.69
CA VAL A 80 2.23 2.54 -12.95
C VAL A 80 0.87 1.87 -12.72
N CYS A 81 0.74 1.00 -11.70
CA CYS A 81 -0.54 0.35 -11.37
C CYS A 81 -1.66 1.37 -11.16
N ARG A 82 -1.40 2.47 -10.44
CA ARG A 82 -2.37 3.56 -10.25
C ARG A 82 -2.86 4.14 -11.57
N LYS A 83 -1.96 4.32 -12.56
CA LYS A 83 -2.32 4.84 -13.89
C LYS A 83 -3.05 3.82 -14.76
N MET A 84 -2.80 2.53 -14.57
CA MET A 84 -3.47 1.45 -15.30
C MET A 84 -4.92 1.22 -14.86
N GLY A 85 -5.22 1.54 -13.59
CA GLY A 85 -6.50 1.23 -12.96
C GLY A 85 -6.61 -0.22 -12.51
N VAL A 86 -7.64 -0.49 -11.70
CA VAL A 86 -7.82 -1.77 -10.97
C VAL A 86 -7.83 -2.99 -11.88
N GLU A 87 -8.59 -2.95 -12.98
CA GLU A 87 -8.76 -4.09 -13.89
C GLU A 87 -7.42 -4.58 -14.46
N GLN A 88 -6.62 -3.65 -15.00
CA GLN A 88 -5.33 -3.97 -15.58
C GLN A 88 -4.31 -4.33 -14.49
N ALA A 89 -4.27 -3.58 -13.38
CA ALA A 89 -3.39 -3.86 -12.26
C ALA A 89 -3.62 -5.28 -11.70
N THR A 90 -4.88 -5.72 -11.62
CA THR A 90 -5.26 -7.08 -11.21
C THR A 90 -4.70 -8.14 -12.15
N GLY A 91 -4.67 -7.87 -13.45
CA GLY A 91 -4.06 -8.75 -14.45
C GLY A 91 -2.59 -9.05 -14.10
N TYR A 92 -1.81 -8.01 -13.80
CA TYR A 92 -0.41 -8.17 -13.38
C TYR A 92 -0.29 -8.79 -11.99
N ALA A 93 -1.09 -8.34 -11.02
CA ALA A 93 -1.06 -8.85 -9.64
C ALA A 93 -1.21 -10.38 -9.57
N ASN A 94 -2.01 -10.97 -10.45
CA ASN A 94 -2.21 -12.42 -10.49
C ASN A 94 -0.98 -13.22 -10.96
N ASP A 95 -0.07 -12.59 -11.69
CA ASP A 95 1.07 -13.25 -12.33
C ASP A 95 2.41 -12.84 -11.68
N LEU A 96 2.41 -11.78 -10.85
CA LEU A 96 3.61 -11.32 -10.14
C LEU A 96 4.02 -12.32 -9.04
N PRO A 97 5.34 -12.50 -8.82
CA PRO A 97 5.84 -13.23 -7.65
C PRO A 97 5.38 -12.59 -6.35
N LEU A 98 4.91 -13.42 -5.41
CA LEU A 98 4.33 -12.99 -4.14
C LEU A 98 5.18 -11.96 -3.39
N HIS A 99 6.48 -12.22 -3.22
CA HIS A 99 7.38 -11.31 -2.53
C HIS A 99 7.45 -9.93 -3.22
N TYR A 100 7.58 -9.90 -4.55
CA TYR A 100 7.63 -8.63 -5.27
C TYR A 100 6.29 -7.90 -5.21
N PHE A 101 5.17 -8.63 -5.34
CA PHE A 101 3.83 -8.04 -5.23
C PHE A 101 3.55 -7.46 -3.85
N SER A 102 3.99 -8.13 -2.78
CA SER A 102 3.97 -7.60 -1.42
C SER A 102 4.66 -6.24 -1.33
N GLU A 103 5.90 -6.13 -1.84
CA GLU A 103 6.63 -4.86 -1.84
C GLU A 103 5.93 -3.78 -2.67
N VAL A 104 5.29 -4.14 -3.79
CA VAL A 104 4.49 -3.20 -4.59
C VAL A 104 3.26 -2.72 -3.81
N SER A 105 2.59 -3.63 -3.11
CA SER A 105 1.33 -3.35 -2.38
C SER A 105 1.49 -2.29 -1.28
N LYS A 106 2.69 -2.17 -0.70
CA LYS A 106 3.04 -1.14 0.30
C LYS A 106 2.96 0.28 -0.24
N HIS A 107 3.04 0.44 -1.55
CA HIS A 107 3.03 1.73 -2.23
C HIS A 107 1.72 2.04 -2.96
N ILE A 108 0.74 1.13 -2.90
CA ILE A 108 -0.62 1.32 -3.42
C ILE A 108 -1.51 1.80 -2.26
N ASP A 109 -2.55 2.60 -2.48
CA ASP A 109 -3.46 2.95 -1.39
C ASP A 109 -4.34 1.75 -0.98
N ALA A 110 -4.78 1.73 0.28
CA ALA A 110 -5.49 0.58 0.84
C ALA A 110 -6.82 0.28 0.12
N VAL A 111 -7.50 1.32 -0.40
CA VAL A 111 -8.77 1.19 -1.13
C VAL A 111 -8.54 0.49 -2.48
N MET A 112 -7.61 0.99 -3.29
CA MET A 112 -7.28 0.37 -4.57
C MET A 112 -6.76 -1.06 -4.37
N MET A 113 -5.99 -1.32 -3.31
CA MET A 113 -5.52 -2.66 -3.00
C MET A 113 -6.68 -3.61 -2.66
N ALA A 114 -7.66 -3.16 -1.88
CA ALA A 114 -8.88 -3.95 -1.63
C ALA A 114 -9.61 -4.28 -2.93
N GLU A 115 -9.80 -3.30 -3.82
CA GLU A 115 -10.44 -3.51 -5.13
C GLU A 115 -9.65 -4.48 -6.04
N ILE A 116 -8.31 -4.47 -5.98
CA ILE A 116 -7.46 -5.44 -6.69
C ILE A 116 -7.69 -6.84 -6.11
N LEU A 117 -7.65 -7.00 -4.78
CA LEU A 117 -7.85 -8.30 -4.13
C LEU A 117 -9.22 -8.90 -4.45
N GLU A 118 -10.26 -8.08 -4.57
CA GLU A 118 -11.61 -8.52 -4.97
C GLU A 118 -11.67 -9.14 -6.36
N LYS A 119 -10.77 -8.74 -7.26
CA LYS A 119 -10.73 -9.23 -8.64
C LYS A 119 -9.62 -10.25 -8.90
N MET A 120 -8.74 -10.47 -7.93
CA MET A 120 -7.68 -11.47 -8.02
C MET A 120 -8.23 -12.89 -7.94
N LYS A 121 -7.47 -13.85 -8.48
CA LYS A 121 -7.78 -15.28 -8.37
C LYS A 121 -7.69 -15.68 -6.90
N LYS A 122 -8.70 -16.42 -6.41
CA LYS A 122 -8.81 -16.83 -5.00
C LYS A 122 -7.50 -17.39 -4.41
N ASN A 123 -6.86 -18.34 -5.09
CA ASN A 123 -5.61 -18.94 -4.61
C ASN A 123 -4.47 -17.92 -4.43
N ASN A 124 -4.45 -16.86 -5.24
CA ASN A 124 -3.45 -15.79 -5.12
C ASN A 124 -3.79 -14.85 -3.96
N VAL A 125 -5.08 -14.58 -3.75
CA VAL A 125 -5.56 -13.80 -2.61
C VAL A 125 -5.22 -14.49 -1.29
N ASP A 126 -5.55 -15.79 -1.17
CA ASP A 126 -5.24 -16.58 0.02
C ASP A 126 -3.74 -16.49 0.35
N ARG A 127 -2.88 -16.78 -0.64
CA ARG A 127 -1.42 -16.71 -0.47
C ARG A 127 -0.90 -15.32 -0.12
N PHE A 128 -1.51 -14.28 -0.67
CA PHE A 128 -1.13 -12.89 -0.37
C PHE A 128 -1.51 -12.53 1.07
N VAL A 129 -2.75 -12.82 1.46
CA VAL A 129 -3.25 -12.55 2.82
C VAL A 129 -2.38 -13.27 3.85
N ASP A 130 -2.04 -14.54 3.63
CA ASP A 130 -1.18 -15.31 4.54
C ASP A 130 0.18 -14.65 4.72
N TYR A 131 0.81 -14.28 3.60
CA TYR A 131 2.13 -13.67 3.59
C TYR A 131 2.13 -12.30 4.27
N GLU A 132 1.14 -11.46 3.98
CA GLU A 132 1.01 -10.12 4.59
C GLU A 132 0.70 -10.20 6.08
N LEU A 133 -0.09 -11.18 6.53
CA LEU A 133 -0.35 -11.35 7.96
C LEU A 133 0.89 -11.79 8.73
N GLU A 134 1.74 -12.62 8.13
CA GLU A 134 3.00 -13.07 8.74
C GLU A 134 4.05 -11.96 8.80
N HIS A 135 4.15 -11.12 7.76
CA HIS A 135 5.26 -10.16 7.61
C HIS A 135 4.87 -8.70 7.87
N TYR A 136 3.64 -8.31 7.54
CA TYR A 136 3.18 -6.91 7.47
C TYR A 136 1.75 -6.74 8.00
N GLN A 137 1.47 -7.28 9.20
CA GLN A 137 0.13 -7.34 9.77
C GLN A 137 -0.63 -6.00 9.77
N SER A 138 0.03 -4.90 10.11
CA SER A 138 -0.58 -3.56 10.13
C SER A 138 -1.11 -3.14 8.75
N ARG A 139 -0.34 -3.44 7.70
CA ARG A 139 -0.72 -3.15 6.32
C ARG A 139 -1.93 -3.97 5.89
N MET A 140 -1.96 -5.26 6.25
CA MET A 140 -3.12 -6.10 5.94
C MET A 140 -4.38 -5.60 6.66
N LEU A 141 -4.26 -5.16 7.92
CA LEU A 141 -5.38 -4.58 8.66
C LEU A 141 -5.89 -3.26 8.05
N GLU A 142 -4.98 -2.46 7.49
CA GLU A 142 -5.32 -1.25 6.74
C GLU A 142 -6.13 -1.58 5.47
N ILE A 143 -5.68 -2.57 4.69
CA ILE A 143 -6.41 -3.03 3.51
C ILE A 143 -7.76 -3.65 3.91
N ALA A 144 -7.79 -4.41 5.01
CA ALA A 144 -8.98 -5.08 5.51
C ALA A 144 -10.12 -4.12 5.86
N GLN A 145 -9.85 -2.85 6.16
CA GLN A 145 -10.90 -1.86 6.37
C GLN A 145 -11.81 -1.66 5.15
N HIS A 146 -11.30 -1.97 3.96
CA HIS A 146 -11.96 -1.73 2.69
C HIS A 146 -12.41 -3.04 2.00
N LEU A 147 -12.14 -4.21 2.59
CA LEU A 147 -12.51 -5.49 2.02
C LEU A 147 -14.01 -5.79 2.20
N ASN A 148 -14.63 -6.40 1.19
CA ASN A 148 -15.93 -7.01 1.36
C ASN A 148 -15.90 -8.20 2.35
N ARG A 149 -17.10 -8.63 2.75
CA ARG A 149 -17.27 -9.72 3.73
C ARG A 149 -16.58 -11.03 3.31
N HIS A 150 -16.64 -11.40 2.04
CA HIS A 150 -16.06 -12.66 1.58
C HIS A 150 -14.54 -12.70 1.75
N LEU A 151 -13.86 -11.58 1.43
CA LEU A 151 -12.42 -11.47 1.64
C LEU A 151 -12.05 -11.30 3.11
N LEU A 152 -12.89 -10.63 3.91
CA LEU A 152 -12.72 -10.58 5.36
C LEU A 152 -12.77 -11.97 6.00
N GLU A 153 -13.61 -12.88 5.49
CA GLU A 153 -13.64 -14.28 5.93
C GLU A 153 -12.34 -15.03 5.59
N ILE A 154 -11.68 -14.70 4.47
CA ILE A 154 -10.36 -15.25 4.13
C ILE A 154 -9.33 -14.74 5.13
N VAL A 155 -9.33 -13.44 5.42
CA VAL A 155 -8.45 -12.86 6.45
C VAL A 155 -8.71 -13.54 7.80
N ALA A 156 -9.96 -13.65 8.24
CA ALA A 156 -10.32 -14.26 9.53
C ALA A 156 -9.81 -15.69 9.72
N LYS A 157 -9.75 -16.49 8.64
CA LYS A 157 -9.21 -17.86 8.68
C LYS A 157 -7.71 -17.92 8.94
N HIS A 158 -6.98 -16.90 8.51
CA HIS A 158 -5.51 -16.89 8.54
C HIS A 158 -4.94 -15.99 9.64
N VAL A 159 -5.75 -15.08 10.22
CA VAL A 159 -5.31 -14.28 11.36
C VAL A 159 -5.39 -15.10 12.65
N THR A 160 -4.23 -15.41 13.23
CA THR A 160 -4.13 -15.74 14.67
C THR A 160 -4.12 -14.43 15.46
N LEU A 161 -5.30 -13.90 15.80
CA LEU A 161 -5.40 -12.69 16.62
C LEU A 161 -4.98 -13.05 18.06
N PRO A 162 -3.93 -12.42 18.63
CA PRO A 162 -3.64 -12.64 20.04
C PRO A 162 -4.77 -12.07 20.93
N ASP A 163 -5.04 -12.75 22.05
CA ASP A 163 -6.04 -12.40 23.08
C ASP A 163 -5.63 -11.17 23.91
N TYR A 164 -5.31 -10.03 23.28
CA TYR A 164 -5.02 -8.80 24.02
C TYR A 164 -6.33 -8.08 24.38
N GLY A 165 -6.91 -8.46 25.51
CA GLY A 165 -8.11 -7.83 26.08
C GLY A 165 -7.93 -6.38 26.57
N ALA A 166 -6.69 -5.87 26.63
CA ALA A 166 -6.40 -4.52 27.14
C ALA A 166 -5.88 -3.53 26.06
N ASP A 167 -5.14 -3.99 25.04
CA ASP A 167 -4.50 -3.11 24.03
C ASP A 167 -5.39 -2.76 22.82
N LEU A 168 -6.56 -3.39 22.69
CA LEU A 168 -7.50 -3.09 21.60
C LEU A 168 -8.14 -1.71 21.69
N ALA A 169 -8.22 -1.12 22.89
CA ALA A 169 -8.88 0.17 23.09
C ALA A 169 -8.12 1.34 22.41
N MET A 170 -6.82 1.18 22.16
CA MET A 170 -5.95 2.18 21.53
C MET A 170 -5.53 1.78 20.10
N ASN A 171 -5.97 0.63 19.59
CA ASN A 171 -5.58 0.17 18.26
C ASN A 171 -6.42 0.86 17.17
N PRO A 172 -5.82 1.54 16.19
CA PRO A 172 -6.56 2.23 15.12
C PRO A 172 -7.38 1.27 14.24
N TYR A 173 -7.11 -0.03 14.29
CA TYR A 173 -7.81 -1.07 13.53
C TYR A 173 -8.86 -1.83 14.36
N LYS A 174 -9.23 -1.33 15.55
CA LYS A 174 -10.16 -2.01 16.47
C LYS A 174 -11.45 -2.50 15.79
N GLU A 175 -12.13 -1.63 15.04
CA GLU A 175 -13.39 -1.99 14.38
C GLU A 175 -13.23 -3.14 13.37
N VAL A 176 -12.11 -3.19 12.67
CA VAL A 176 -11.81 -4.25 11.70
C VAL A 176 -11.42 -5.53 12.40
N ILE A 177 -10.64 -5.45 13.47
CA ILE A 177 -10.31 -6.61 14.30
C ILE A 177 -11.59 -7.22 14.88
N GLU A 178 -12.53 -6.41 15.36
CA GLU A 178 -13.83 -6.89 15.85
C GLU A 178 -14.66 -7.55 14.73
N LYS A 179 -14.71 -6.96 13.53
CA LYS A 179 -15.35 -7.57 12.35
C LYS A 179 -14.74 -8.91 11.98
N ILE A 180 -13.40 -9.01 11.99
CA ILE A 180 -12.66 -10.25 11.70
C ILE A 180 -12.96 -11.32 12.75
N ARG A 181 -12.97 -10.96 14.05
CA ARG A 181 -13.32 -11.89 15.15
C ARG A 181 -14.74 -12.41 15.05
N ALA A 182 -15.70 -11.58 14.66
CA ALA A 182 -17.09 -12.01 14.50
C ALA A 182 -17.30 -13.02 13.35
N LEU A 183 -16.29 -13.20 12.49
CA LEU A 183 -16.30 -14.12 11.35
C LEU A 183 -15.49 -15.40 11.59
N GLN A 184 -14.82 -15.53 12.75
CA GLN A 184 -14.17 -16.76 13.21
C GLN A 184 -15.18 -17.70 13.88
#